data_AF-A0A370WRH6-F1
#
_entry.id   AF-A0A370WRH6-F1
#
_cell.length_a   1.000
_cell.length_b   1.000
_cell.length_c   1.000
_cell.angle_alpha   90.00
_cell.angle_beta   90.00
_cell.angle_gamma   90.00
#
_symmetry.space_group_name_H-M   'P 1'
#
loop_
_entity.id
_entity.type
_entity.pdbx_description
1 polymer ?
#
loop_
_entity_poly.entity_id
_entity_poly.type
_entity_poly.pdbx_seq_one_letter_code
_entity_poly.pdbx_strand_id
1 'polypeptide(L)'
;MKKHNGHSQHSVPSKARNVVASSRKATVVKNVARAPTRQRVGHSPVPVRVRKSSRDDIADIANAGDDMDLQSIGTLAPLDDAFIKVLGFEVASATGSRSMAIGSGAQATGTQSVALGAFSGALNANGVAIGFKSDASGDRTTAIGSGASAAADYSVALGRQAIASVANAVALGVNSLADRADTVSVGSAATDGSGFTRKIVNMDAGVISSTSTDAVNGSQLYALQNGLRDSGVYDPDTGVSLAVTYSNATKSIISLGDLGMPVGVMNVAAGVAGSDAVNVDQLNGAIDSLSIDLSASLKYVKVNSTGPDAGAAGLNAVAIGPAASARGPYAVAIGSAAIALWSTSVAIGTDSRASGPNSVAIGVNSLADGADTVSVGNIGHERKIVNVDDGDITAGSTDAINGGQLFLALGALQETVAAMRAQMQSLQGAIAAMQTEMPLSQRHPGQRDEHPVAP
;
A
#
# COMPACT_ATOMS: atom_id res chain seq x y z
N MET A 1 34.47 54.20 19.79
CA MET A 1 35.65 53.57 19.16
C MET A 1 35.24 52.23 18.53
N LYS A 2 35.51 52.08 17.22
CA LYS A 2 35.68 50.88 16.35
C LYS A 2 34.83 49.60 16.62
N LYS A 3 33.95 49.23 15.68
CA LYS A 3 34.05 48.15 14.62
C LYS A 3 33.91 46.73 15.19
N HIS A 4 33.20 45.74 14.62
CA HIS A 4 32.61 45.49 13.30
C HIS A 4 31.56 44.37 13.40
N ASN A 5 30.54 44.47 12.53
CA ASN A 5 29.62 43.51 11.89
C ASN A 5 29.88 41.98 12.07
N GLY A 6 28.87 41.11 12.09
CA GLY A 6 27.48 41.31 11.68
C GLY A 6 26.55 40.16 12.07
N HIS A 7 25.26 40.49 12.17
CA HIS A 7 24.16 39.60 12.50
C HIS A 7 23.04 39.81 11.47
N SER A 8 22.63 38.69 10.87
CA SER A 8 21.26 38.17 10.77
C SER A 8 20.07 39.05 10.35
N GLN A 9 19.14 38.32 9.72
CA GLN A 9 17.67 38.43 9.76
C GLN A 9 17.01 38.92 8.47
N HIS A 10 16.25 37.98 7.91
CA HIS A 10 14.85 38.12 7.52
C HIS A 10 14.21 39.51 7.71
N SER A 11 13.61 40.02 6.63
CA SER A 11 12.18 40.38 6.61
C SER A 11 11.78 40.93 5.22
N VAL A 12 10.74 40.33 4.66
CA VAL A 12 9.83 40.92 3.65
C VAL A 12 8.96 41.96 4.42
N PRO A 13 8.25 42.97 3.83
CA PRO A 13 7.81 43.07 2.43
C PRO A 13 7.61 44.50 1.82
N SER A 14 7.19 44.46 0.55
CA SER A 14 6.16 45.33 -0.06
C SER A 14 6.52 46.68 -0.70
N LYS A 15 6.05 46.76 -1.96
CA LYS A 15 5.42 47.87 -2.68
C LYS A 15 6.26 49.07 -3.13
N ALA A 16 6.46 49.03 -4.45
CA ALA A 16 6.03 50.04 -5.42
C ALA A 16 6.88 51.31 -5.55
N ARG A 17 7.65 51.36 -6.64
CA ARG A 17 7.76 52.54 -7.49
C ARG A 17 7.83 52.14 -8.96
N ASN A 18 6.76 52.51 -9.65
CA ASN A 18 6.60 52.61 -11.09
C ASN A 18 7.60 53.63 -11.67
N VAL A 19 8.09 53.41 -12.89
CA VAL A 19 7.92 54.31 -14.05
C VAL A 19 8.67 53.73 -15.27
N VAL A 20 7.88 53.22 -16.24
CA VAL A 20 7.93 53.47 -17.72
C VAL A 20 9.27 53.19 -18.43
N ALA A 21 9.42 52.27 -19.38
CA ALA A 21 8.65 52.12 -20.63
C ALA A 21 8.75 50.72 -21.30
N SER A 22 7.62 50.29 -21.86
CA SER A 22 7.40 49.56 -23.13
C SER A 22 8.09 48.20 -23.45
N SER A 23 7.25 47.15 -23.43
CA SER A 23 7.14 45.99 -24.37
C SER A 23 8.41 45.15 -24.67
N ARG A 24 8.65 44.00 -24.01
CA ARG A 24 8.08 42.64 -24.24
C ARG A 24 8.15 42.10 -25.69
N LYS A 25 9.21 41.36 -26.01
CA LYS A 25 9.25 39.90 -26.33
C LYS A 25 10.60 39.56 -26.96
N ALA A 26 11.51 38.96 -26.17
CA ALA A 26 12.73 38.36 -26.70
C ALA A 26 12.43 36.93 -27.18
N THR A 27 12.24 36.77 -28.48
CA THR A 27 12.36 35.47 -29.15
C THR A 27 13.86 35.22 -29.38
N VAL A 28 14.49 34.38 -28.56
CA VAL A 28 15.83 33.85 -28.86
C VAL A 28 15.64 32.54 -29.61
N VAL A 29 15.71 32.64 -30.94
CA VAL A 29 15.75 31.53 -31.88
C VAL A 29 17.07 30.79 -31.71
N LYS A 30 17.02 29.48 -31.40
CA LYS A 30 18.17 28.59 -31.49
C LYS A 30 18.55 28.37 -32.95
N ASN A 31 19.79 28.71 -33.26
CA ASN A 31 20.71 28.14 -34.25
C ASN A 31 20.14 27.10 -35.23
N VAL A 32 19.89 27.56 -36.46
CA VAL A 32 19.99 26.72 -37.66
C VAL A 32 21.42 26.90 -38.20
N ALA A 33 22.22 25.85 -38.13
CA ALA A 33 23.52 25.81 -38.77
C ALA A 33 23.34 25.87 -40.30
N ARG A 34 23.85 26.95 -40.89
CA ARG A 34 23.89 27.22 -42.33
C ARG A 34 24.85 26.24 -43.01
N ALA A 35 24.38 25.58 -44.07
CA ALA A 35 25.23 24.88 -45.03
C ALA A 35 26.25 25.84 -45.68
N PRO A 36 27.48 25.38 -46.01
CA PRO A 36 28.46 26.21 -46.69
C PRO A 36 28.01 26.50 -48.13
N THR A 37 28.09 27.78 -48.48
CA THR A 37 27.90 28.37 -49.81
C THR A 37 28.78 27.65 -50.85
N ARG A 38 28.15 27.02 -51.86
CA ARG A 38 28.82 26.62 -53.09
C ARG A 38 29.23 27.86 -53.88
N GLN A 39 30.52 28.03 -54.05
CA GLN A 39 31.17 28.97 -54.94
C GLN A 39 30.65 28.75 -56.38
N ARG A 40 30.04 29.77 -56.96
CA ARG A 40 29.57 29.77 -58.35
C ARG A 40 30.80 30.03 -59.24
N VAL A 41 31.38 28.99 -59.83
CA VAL A 41 32.45 29.12 -60.83
C VAL A 41 31.82 29.66 -62.11
N GLY A 42 32.13 30.92 -62.44
CA GLY A 42 31.74 31.53 -63.71
C GLY A 42 32.37 30.77 -64.87
N HIS A 43 31.54 30.13 -65.68
CA HIS A 43 31.94 29.66 -67.00
C HIS A 43 31.64 30.78 -68.01
N SER A 44 32.67 31.22 -68.73
CA SER A 44 32.52 32.04 -69.94
C SER A 44 31.61 31.34 -70.95
N PRO A 45 30.71 32.06 -71.64
CA PRO A 45 29.86 31.45 -72.67
C PRO A 45 30.72 31.00 -73.86
N VAL A 46 30.84 29.70 -74.04
CA VAL A 46 31.33 29.12 -75.30
C VAL A 46 30.22 29.30 -76.34
N PRO A 47 30.48 29.88 -77.52
CA PRO A 47 29.48 29.96 -78.56
C PRO A 47 29.19 28.56 -79.10
N VAL A 48 28.04 28.01 -78.73
CA VAL A 48 27.51 26.79 -79.35
C VAL A 48 27.08 27.17 -80.76
N ARG A 49 27.87 26.76 -81.75
CA ARG A 49 27.50 26.79 -83.16
C ARG A 49 26.38 25.77 -83.35
N VAL A 50 25.13 26.20 -83.28
CA VAL A 50 23.98 25.37 -83.68
C VAL A 50 24.13 25.18 -85.19
N ARG A 51 24.65 24.01 -85.61
CA ARG A 51 24.40 23.56 -86.98
C ARG A 51 22.89 23.36 -87.04
N LYS A 52 22.19 24.22 -87.80
CA LYS A 52 20.87 23.86 -88.29
C LYS A 52 21.08 22.57 -89.08
N SER A 53 20.60 21.45 -88.58
CA SER A 53 20.34 20.30 -89.44
C SER A 53 19.48 20.83 -90.57
N SER A 54 19.93 20.64 -91.80
CA SER A 54 19.14 21.03 -92.95
C SER A 54 17.83 20.23 -92.90
N ARG A 55 16.78 20.70 -93.58
CA ARG A 55 15.53 19.93 -93.68
C ARG A 55 15.73 18.53 -94.28
N ASP A 56 16.92 18.22 -94.80
CA ASP A 56 17.27 16.96 -95.43
C ASP A 56 17.59 15.86 -94.39
N ASP A 57 18.07 16.19 -93.18
CA ASP A 57 18.34 15.18 -92.12
C ASP A 57 17.04 14.62 -91.50
N ILE A 58 15.92 15.35 -91.63
CA ILE A 58 14.58 14.88 -91.22
C ILE A 58 13.91 14.12 -92.37
N ALA A 59 14.27 14.43 -93.62
CA ALA A 59 13.78 13.72 -94.80
C ALA A 59 14.38 12.30 -94.90
N ASP A 60 15.61 12.08 -94.42
CA ASP A 60 16.20 10.73 -94.35
C ASP A 60 15.53 9.81 -93.32
N ILE A 61 14.91 10.39 -92.27
CA ILE A 61 14.07 9.62 -91.33
C ILE A 61 12.69 9.33 -91.95
N ALA A 62 12.16 10.23 -92.79
CA ALA A 62 10.90 10.02 -93.48
C ALA A 62 11.01 9.01 -94.64
N ASN A 63 12.17 8.90 -95.30
CA ASN A 63 12.44 7.92 -96.36
C ASN A 63 12.90 6.55 -95.84
N ALA A 64 13.23 6.41 -94.56
CA ALA A 64 13.43 5.10 -93.92
C ALA A 64 12.10 4.36 -93.67
N GLY A 65 10.95 5.01 -93.87
CA GLY A 65 9.63 4.43 -93.66
C GLY A 65 9.19 3.41 -94.71
N ASP A 66 9.77 3.44 -95.91
CA ASP A 66 9.35 2.59 -97.03
C ASP A 66 10.24 1.35 -97.25
N ASP A 67 11.42 1.26 -96.62
CA ASP A 67 12.38 0.14 -96.76
C ASP A 67 12.69 -0.59 -95.44
N MET A 68 12.02 -0.20 -94.35
CA MET A 68 12.05 -0.95 -93.10
C MET A 68 10.96 -2.03 -93.15
N ASP A 69 11.24 -3.10 -93.88
CA ASP A 69 10.53 -4.37 -93.71
C ASP A 69 10.82 -4.87 -92.28
N LEU A 70 10.03 -4.37 -91.31
CA LEU A 70 10.17 -4.58 -89.86
C LEU A 70 10.09 -6.07 -89.44
N GLN A 71 9.91 -6.97 -90.41
CA GLN A 71 9.95 -8.43 -90.25
C GLN A 71 11.40 -8.99 -90.23
N SER A 72 12.44 -8.20 -90.53
CA SER A 72 13.81 -8.74 -90.74
C SER A 72 14.92 -8.28 -89.79
N ILE A 73 14.66 -7.89 -88.54
CA ILE A 73 15.71 -7.99 -87.50
C ILE A 73 15.78 -9.47 -87.05
N GLY A 74 16.12 -10.33 -88.01
CA GLY A 74 16.12 -11.78 -87.91
C GLY A 74 17.53 -12.36 -88.03
N THR A 75 18.06 -12.80 -86.89
CA THR A 75 19.05 -13.86 -86.69
C THR A 75 20.52 -13.74 -87.16
N LEU A 76 20.93 -12.87 -88.09
CA LEU A 76 22.36 -12.83 -88.52
C LEU A 76 22.97 -11.47 -88.90
N ALA A 77 22.31 -10.34 -88.67
CA ALA A 77 22.91 -9.03 -88.98
C ALA A 77 23.85 -8.58 -87.84
N PRO A 78 25.17 -8.41 -88.07
CA PRO A 78 26.05 -7.75 -87.11
C PRO A 78 25.71 -6.26 -87.13
N LEU A 79 24.84 -5.85 -86.21
CA LEU A 79 24.60 -4.45 -85.90
C LEU A 79 25.81 -3.95 -85.10
N ASP A 80 26.88 -3.58 -85.80
CA ASP A 80 27.99 -2.81 -85.24
C ASP A 80 27.64 -1.31 -85.33
N ASP A 81 26.47 -0.94 -84.78
CA ASP A 81 26.10 0.45 -84.54
C ASP A 81 26.86 0.95 -83.31
N ALA A 82 27.35 2.20 -83.35
CA ALA A 82 28.13 2.79 -82.26
C ALA A 82 27.36 2.88 -80.92
N PHE A 83 26.03 2.78 -80.95
CA PHE A 83 25.16 2.95 -79.78
C PHE A 83 24.36 1.69 -79.39
N ILE A 84 24.18 0.71 -80.30
CA ILE A 84 23.55 -0.59 -79.99
C ILE A 84 24.37 -1.74 -80.57
N LYS A 85 25.15 -2.40 -79.70
CA LYS A 85 25.80 -3.68 -80.02
C LYS A 85 24.98 -4.84 -79.47
N VAL A 86 24.42 -5.67 -80.35
CA VAL A 86 23.77 -6.94 -79.97
C VAL A 86 24.82 -8.05 -80.06
N LEU A 87 25.41 -8.41 -78.93
CA LEU A 87 26.35 -9.53 -78.82
C LEU A 87 25.65 -10.69 -78.09
N GLY A 88 25.50 -11.84 -78.76
CA GLY A 88 24.79 -13.00 -78.20
C GLY A 88 24.57 -14.12 -79.21
N PHE A 89 24.43 -15.36 -78.71
CA PHE A 89 24.17 -16.56 -79.53
C PHE A 89 22.70 -17.01 -79.47
N GLU A 90 21.87 -16.37 -78.63
CA GLU A 90 20.42 -16.63 -78.53
C GLU A 90 19.62 -15.37 -78.86
N VAL A 91 18.59 -15.52 -79.68
CA VAL A 91 17.77 -14.41 -80.20
C VAL A 91 16.81 -13.90 -79.11
N ALA A 92 16.69 -12.58 -78.97
CA ALA A 92 15.66 -11.97 -78.13
C ALA A 92 14.26 -12.23 -78.72
N SER A 93 13.29 -12.60 -77.89
CA SER A 93 11.95 -13.01 -78.31
C SER A 93 10.89 -12.14 -77.64
N ALA A 94 10.19 -11.32 -78.43
CA ALA A 94 9.08 -10.47 -77.99
C ALA A 94 7.77 -10.94 -78.66
N THR A 95 7.16 -11.99 -78.13
CA THR A 95 5.95 -12.62 -78.72
C THR A 95 4.64 -12.10 -78.11
N GLY A 96 4.71 -11.46 -76.95
CA GLY A 96 3.56 -10.82 -76.33
C GLY A 96 3.07 -9.61 -77.13
N SER A 97 1.75 -9.39 -77.17
CA SER A 97 1.20 -8.19 -77.79
C SER A 97 1.75 -6.94 -77.09
N ARG A 98 2.35 -6.02 -77.84
CA ARG A 98 3.00 -4.79 -77.32
C ARG A 98 4.17 -5.08 -76.34
N SER A 99 4.89 -6.18 -76.52
CA SER A 99 6.03 -6.52 -75.66
C SER A 99 7.36 -5.95 -76.20
N MET A 100 8.38 -5.95 -75.34
CA MET A 100 9.74 -5.50 -75.67
C MET A 100 10.76 -6.49 -75.10
N ALA A 101 11.62 -7.04 -75.94
CA ALA A 101 12.73 -7.91 -75.53
C ALA A 101 14.06 -7.37 -76.05
N ILE A 102 15.01 -7.11 -75.15
CA ILE A 102 16.33 -6.56 -75.48
C ILE A 102 17.41 -7.34 -74.72
N GLY A 103 18.32 -7.99 -75.45
CA GLY A 103 19.44 -8.78 -74.91
C GLY A 103 19.40 -10.25 -75.35
N SER A 104 20.57 -10.90 -75.42
CA SER A 104 20.69 -12.31 -75.85
C SER A 104 19.76 -13.22 -75.05
N GLY A 105 18.85 -13.93 -75.71
CA GLY A 105 17.88 -14.84 -75.08
C GLY A 105 16.85 -14.19 -74.16
N ALA A 106 16.66 -12.86 -74.21
CA ALA A 106 15.59 -12.18 -73.47
C ALA A 106 14.21 -12.61 -73.99
N GLN A 107 13.25 -12.85 -73.10
CA GLN A 107 11.92 -13.39 -73.42
C GLN A 107 10.82 -12.49 -72.86
N ALA A 108 10.12 -11.77 -73.73
CA ALA A 108 8.97 -10.94 -73.40
C ALA A 108 7.70 -11.55 -74.04
N THR A 109 7.20 -12.63 -73.44
CA THR A 109 6.07 -13.42 -73.97
C THR A 109 4.72 -12.93 -73.45
N GLY A 110 4.71 -12.21 -72.33
CA GLY A 110 3.50 -11.62 -71.77
C GLY A 110 2.95 -10.46 -72.61
N THR A 111 1.64 -10.30 -72.64
CA THR A 111 1.05 -9.07 -73.22
C THR A 111 1.55 -7.85 -72.45
N GLN A 112 2.04 -6.82 -73.15
CA GLN A 112 2.64 -5.61 -72.58
C GLN A 112 3.86 -5.85 -71.67
N SER A 113 4.58 -6.96 -71.84
CA SER A 113 5.74 -7.29 -71.02
C SER A 113 7.02 -6.63 -71.50
N VAL A 114 7.99 -6.42 -70.59
CA VAL A 114 9.32 -5.88 -70.90
C VAL A 114 10.40 -6.81 -70.33
N ALA A 115 11.28 -7.31 -71.18
CA ALA A 115 12.46 -8.10 -70.81
C ALA A 115 13.74 -7.40 -71.30
N LEU A 116 14.56 -6.91 -70.38
CA LEU A 116 15.80 -6.18 -70.67
C LEU A 116 16.99 -6.81 -69.95
N GLY A 117 17.90 -7.40 -70.71
CA GLY A 117 19.09 -8.10 -70.22
C GLY A 117 19.15 -9.54 -70.70
N ALA A 118 20.35 -10.09 -70.83
CA ALA A 118 20.51 -11.44 -71.35
C ALA A 118 19.79 -12.48 -70.47
N PHE A 119 19.00 -13.35 -71.10
CA PHE A 119 18.15 -14.36 -70.46
C PHE A 119 17.11 -13.81 -69.47
N SER A 120 16.75 -12.52 -69.55
CA SER A 120 15.62 -11.99 -68.78
C SER A 120 14.30 -12.57 -69.27
N GLY A 121 13.35 -12.84 -68.38
CA GLY A 121 12.06 -13.44 -68.70
C GLY A 121 10.91 -12.62 -68.11
N ALA A 122 10.05 -12.07 -68.95
CA ALA A 122 8.79 -11.44 -68.56
C ALA A 122 7.65 -12.24 -69.20
N LEU A 123 7.21 -13.29 -68.48
CA LEU A 123 6.48 -14.41 -69.09
C LEU A 123 4.97 -14.18 -69.13
N ASN A 124 4.43 -13.46 -68.15
CA ASN A 124 3.01 -13.16 -68.01
C ASN A 124 2.70 -11.68 -68.27
N ALA A 125 1.41 -11.35 -68.38
CA ALA A 125 0.98 -10.02 -68.79
C ALA A 125 1.51 -8.94 -67.84
N ASN A 126 1.92 -7.81 -68.41
CA ASN A 126 2.46 -6.66 -67.71
C ASN A 126 3.71 -6.93 -66.85
N GLY A 127 4.40 -8.07 -67.03
CA GLY A 127 5.65 -8.37 -66.35
C GLY A 127 6.80 -7.47 -66.83
N VAL A 128 7.64 -7.02 -65.89
CA VAL A 128 8.85 -6.23 -66.17
C VAL A 128 10.06 -6.94 -65.58
N ALA A 129 10.92 -7.49 -66.42
CA ALA A 129 12.17 -8.15 -66.04
C ALA A 129 13.36 -7.34 -66.56
N ILE A 130 14.18 -6.80 -65.65
CA ILE A 130 15.36 -5.99 -65.99
C ILE A 130 16.59 -6.53 -65.26
N GLY A 131 17.55 -7.06 -66.01
CA GLY A 131 18.80 -7.64 -65.50
C GLY A 131 19.06 -9.04 -66.04
N PHE A 132 20.33 -9.46 -66.02
CA PHE A 132 20.73 -10.82 -66.43
C PHE A 132 19.95 -11.88 -65.64
N LYS A 133 19.25 -12.79 -66.33
CA LYS A 133 18.41 -13.82 -65.71
C LYS A 133 17.36 -13.29 -64.71
N SER A 134 16.92 -12.05 -64.86
CA SER A 134 15.74 -11.57 -64.10
C SER A 134 14.49 -12.31 -64.58
N ASP A 135 13.57 -12.63 -63.67
CA ASP A 135 12.37 -13.40 -63.96
C ASP A 135 11.13 -12.72 -63.34
N ALA A 136 10.30 -12.14 -64.19
CA ALA A 136 8.99 -11.58 -63.85
C ALA A 136 7.91 -12.57 -64.34
N SER A 137 7.84 -13.71 -63.67
CA SER A 137 6.99 -14.84 -64.04
C SER A 137 5.58 -14.78 -63.47
N GLY A 138 5.27 -13.97 -62.46
CA GLY A 138 3.88 -13.70 -62.06
C GLY A 138 3.19 -12.69 -62.98
N ASP A 139 1.85 -12.66 -62.97
CA ASP A 139 1.06 -11.62 -63.65
C ASP A 139 1.27 -10.24 -62.99
N ARG A 140 1.44 -9.17 -63.78
CA ARG A 140 1.66 -7.79 -63.29
C ARG A 140 2.82 -7.63 -62.30
N THR A 141 3.95 -8.25 -62.60
CA THR A 141 5.13 -8.28 -61.72
C THR A 141 6.26 -7.34 -62.14
N THR A 142 7.18 -7.05 -61.23
CA THR A 142 8.41 -6.30 -61.53
C THR A 142 9.63 -6.97 -60.88
N ALA A 143 10.56 -7.47 -61.68
CA ALA A 143 11.82 -8.05 -61.26
C ALA A 143 12.99 -7.22 -61.81
N ILE A 144 13.73 -6.54 -60.94
CA ILE A 144 14.86 -5.67 -61.31
C ILE A 144 16.11 -6.09 -60.53
N GLY A 145 17.12 -6.55 -61.26
CA GLY A 145 18.39 -7.03 -60.72
C GLY A 145 18.79 -8.37 -61.34
N SER A 146 20.09 -8.66 -61.34
CA SER A 146 20.59 -9.96 -61.84
C SER A 146 20.03 -11.11 -60.99
N GLY A 147 19.34 -12.06 -61.62
CA GLY A 147 18.66 -13.17 -60.93
C GLY A 147 17.52 -12.76 -60.00
N ALA A 148 16.99 -11.53 -60.09
CA ALA A 148 15.79 -11.15 -59.35
C ALA A 148 14.58 -11.95 -59.86
N SER A 149 13.72 -12.45 -58.97
CA SER A 149 12.56 -13.27 -59.32
C SER A 149 11.29 -12.75 -58.63
N ALA A 150 10.34 -12.27 -59.42
CA ALA A 150 8.99 -11.90 -59.00
C ALA A 150 8.03 -12.97 -59.55
N ALA A 151 7.94 -14.08 -58.82
CA ALA A 151 7.34 -15.33 -59.32
C ALA A 151 5.82 -15.43 -59.13
N ALA A 152 5.24 -14.57 -58.30
CA ALA A 152 3.82 -14.57 -57.99
C ALA A 152 3.13 -13.27 -58.43
N ASP A 153 1.83 -13.32 -58.65
CA ASP A 153 1.07 -12.19 -59.19
C ASP A 153 1.20 -10.93 -58.31
N TYR A 154 1.26 -9.76 -58.96
CA TYR A 154 1.42 -8.44 -58.33
C TYR A 154 2.70 -8.25 -57.49
N SER A 155 3.64 -9.19 -57.53
CA SER A 155 4.86 -9.12 -56.73
C SER A 155 5.96 -8.23 -57.34
N VAL A 156 6.84 -7.73 -56.48
CA VAL A 156 7.98 -6.89 -56.85
C VAL A 156 9.27 -7.44 -56.22
N ALA A 157 10.28 -7.73 -57.04
CA ALA A 157 11.61 -8.10 -56.61
C ALA A 157 12.62 -7.06 -57.08
N LEU A 158 13.19 -6.29 -56.15
CA LEU A 158 14.14 -5.20 -56.44
C LEU A 158 15.49 -5.48 -55.77
N GLY A 159 16.45 -5.99 -56.53
CA GLY A 159 17.81 -6.29 -56.09
C GLY A 159 18.32 -7.60 -56.69
N ARG A 160 19.66 -7.74 -56.81
CA ARG A 160 20.27 -9.00 -57.26
C ARG A 160 19.79 -10.15 -56.38
N GLN A 161 19.27 -11.22 -56.99
CA GLN A 161 18.73 -12.39 -56.29
C GLN A 161 17.63 -12.07 -55.25
N ALA A 162 16.92 -10.94 -55.38
CA ALA A 162 15.71 -10.71 -54.62
C ALA A 162 14.61 -11.66 -55.12
N ILE A 163 13.86 -12.28 -54.21
CA ILE A 163 12.82 -13.26 -54.52
C ILE A 163 11.52 -12.84 -53.85
N ALA A 164 10.49 -12.56 -54.65
CA ALA A 164 9.13 -12.39 -54.18
C ALA A 164 8.30 -13.59 -54.67
N SER A 165 8.08 -14.56 -53.79
CA SER A 165 7.55 -15.88 -54.15
C SER A 165 6.03 -16.01 -53.97
N VAL A 166 5.37 -14.98 -53.44
CA VAL A 166 3.94 -14.99 -53.13
C VAL A 166 3.26 -13.68 -53.54
N ALA A 167 1.94 -13.74 -53.70
CA ALA A 167 1.17 -12.65 -54.31
C ALA A 167 1.25 -11.35 -53.51
N ASN A 168 1.29 -10.22 -54.23
CA ASN A 168 1.32 -8.86 -53.66
C ASN A 168 2.48 -8.59 -52.67
N ALA A 169 3.58 -9.35 -52.78
CA ALA A 169 4.75 -9.19 -51.92
C ALA A 169 5.88 -8.40 -52.59
N VAL A 170 6.65 -7.67 -51.78
CA VAL A 170 7.80 -6.86 -52.23
C VAL A 170 9.08 -7.33 -51.56
N ALA A 171 10.01 -7.87 -52.32
CA ALA A 171 11.37 -8.18 -51.86
C ALA A 171 12.31 -7.02 -52.23
N LEU A 172 12.79 -6.27 -51.22
CA LEU A 172 13.55 -5.04 -51.39
C LEU A 172 15.00 -5.18 -50.90
N GLY A 173 15.93 -5.27 -51.84
CA GLY A 173 17.37 -5.36 -51.63
C GLY A 173 17.96 -6.70 -52.07
N VAL A 174 19.28 -6.76 -52.22
CA VAL A 174 20.02 -7.97 -52.65
C VAL A 174 19.71 -9.17 -51.76
N ASN A 175 19.41 -10.35 -52.34
CA ASN A 175 19.09 -11.57 -51.61
C ASN A 175 17.84 -11.50 -50.69
N SER A 176 17.01 -10.47 -50.79
CA SER A 176 15.81 -10.38 -49.95
C SER A 176 14.79 -11.43 -50.37
N LEU A 177 14.07 -11.98 -49.42
CA LEU A 177 13.02 -12.97 -49.64
C LEU A 177 11.71 -12.44 -49.06
N ALA A 178 10.70 -12.31 -49.91
CA ALA A 178 9.33 -12.01 -49.51
C ALA A 178 8.46 -13.25 -49.78
N ASP A 179 8.24 -14.03 -48.73
CA ASP A 179 7.55 -15.32 -48.72
C ASP A 179 6.16 -15.27 -48.07
N ARG A 180 5.71 -14.07 -47.69
CA ARG A 180 4.37 -13.80 -47.13
C ARG A 180 3.61 -12.79 -47.99
N ALA A 181 2.35 -13.11 -48.32
CA ALA A 181 1.50 -12.24 -49.12
C ALA A 181 1.26 -10.90 -48.41
N ASP A 182 1.05 -9.83 -49.17
CA ASP A 182 0.77 -8.47 -48.68
C ASP A 182 1.87 -7.91 -47.75
N THR A 183 3.15 -8.22 -48.02
CA THR A 183 4.28 -7.74 -47.20
C THR A 183 5.39 -7.06 -48.02
N VAL A 184 6.15 -6.21 -47.34
CA VAL A 184 7.44 -5.72 -47.83
C VAL A 184 8.53 -6.35 -46.97
N SER A 185 9.37 -7.17 -47.57
CA SER A 185 10.55 -7.76 -46.93
C SER A 185 11.82 -7.03 -47.37
N VAL A 186 12.56 -6.51 -46.39
CA VAL A 186 13.88 -5.89 -46.59
C VAL A 186 15.01 -6.82 -46.18
N GLY A 187 14.77 -8.12 -46.03
CA GLY A 187 15.74 -9.10 -45.57
C GLY A 187 15.36 -10.50 -46.04
N SER A 188 15.97 -11.51 -45.45
CA SER A 188 15.57 -12.90 -45.64
C SER A 188 15.44 -13.55 -44.27
N ALA A 189 14.23 -13.94 -43.91
CA ALA A 189 13.99 -14.68 -42.69
C ALA A 189 14.17 -16.18 -43.00
N ALA A 190 15.28 -16.76 -42.55
CA ALA A 190 15.46 -18.21 -42.60
C ALA A 190 15.29 -18.78 -41.19
N THR A 191 14.55 -19.87 -41.06
CA THR A 191 14.25 -20.53 -39.77
C THR A 191 15.45 -21.22 -39.14
N ASP A 192 16.52 -21.45 -39.92
CA ASP A 192 17.78 -22.07 -39.49
C ASP A 192 18.85 -21.05 -39.04
N GLY A 193 18.49 -19.77 -38.97
CA GLY A 193 19.41 -18.69 -38.58
C GLY A 193 20.38 -18.23 -39.67
N SER A 194 20.31 -18.79 -40.89
CA SER A 194 21.05 -18.29 -42.06
C SER A 194 20.46 -17.00 -42.65
N GLY A 195 19.28 -16.60 -42.15
CA GLY A 195 18.59 -15.39 -42.52
C GLY A 195 19.35 -14.14 -42.07
N PHE A 196 19.05 -13.03 -42.72
CA PHE A 196 19.62 -11.73 -42.36
C PHE A 196 18.53 -10.66 -42.36
N THR A 197 18.68 -9.69 -41.47
CA THR A 197 17.81 -8.52 -41.39
C THR A 197 18.57 -7.26 -41.79
N ARG A 198 17.82 -6.21 -42.13
CA ARG A 198 18.38 -4.88 -42.39
C ARG A 198 17.82 -3.88 -41.41
N LYS A 199 18.67 -2.92 -41.00
CA LYS A 199 18.20 -1.73 -40.30
C LYS A 199 17.50 -0.82 -41.29
N ILE A 200 16.27 -0.41 -40.97
CA ILE A 200 15.60 0.69 -41.64
C ILE A 200 15.96 1.96 -40.86
N VAL A 201 16.67 2.89 -41.50
CA VAL A 201 17.22 4.10 -40.86
C VAL A 201 16.65 5.35 -41.53
N ASN A 202 16.82 6.51 -40.88
CA ASN A 202 16.28 7.80 -41.34
C ASN A 202 14.74 7.81 -41.42
N MET A 203 14.09 7.10 -40.49
CA MET A 203 12.64 7.15 -40.31
C MET A 203 12.27 8.33 -39.41
N ASP A 204 11.43 9.23 -39.93
CA ASP A 204 10.74 10.21 -39.10
C ASP A 204 9.85 9.51 -38.05
N ALA A 205 9.50 10.23 -36.99
CA ALA A 205 8.62 9.69 -35.96
C ALA A 205 7.22 9.46 -36.53
N GLY A 206 6.69 8.24 -36.37
CA GLY A 206 5.33 7.92 -36.78
C GLY A 206 4.29 8.67 -35.94
N VAL A 207 3.10 8.90 -36.47
CA VAL A 207 2.00 9.43 -35.66
C VAL A 207 1.58 8.38 -34.63
N ILE A 208 1.43 8.76 -33.36
CA ILE A 208 0.90 7.86 -32.31
C ILE A 208 -0.56 8.23 -32.04
N SER A 209 -1.48 7.42 -32.55
CA SER A 209 -2.93 7.55 -32.35
C SER A 209 -3.61 6.18 -32.43
N SER A 210 -4.87 6.09 -32.00
CA SER A 210 -5.61 4.82 -31.98
C SER A 210 -5.88 4.21 -33.36
N THR A 211 -5.68 4.97 -34.44
CA THR A 211 -5.89 4.52 -35.83
C THR A 211 -4.61 4.59 -36.67
N SER A 212 -3.46 4.85 -36.05
CA SER A 212 -2.20 4.99 -36.79
C SER A 212 -1.72 3.64 -37.33
N THR A 213 -1.18 3.68 -38.55
CA THR A 213 -0.50 2.57 -39.22
C THR A 213 0.97 2.89 -39.50
N ASP A 214 1.48 3.98 -38.93
CA ASP A 214 2.86 4.40 -39.13
C ASP A 214 3.83 3.49 -38.36
N ALA A 215 5.02 3.30 -38.92
CA ALA A 215 6.09 2.62 -38.21
C ALA A 215 6.65 3.52 -37.09
N VAL A 216 6.83 2.95 -35.90
CA VAL A 216 7.38 3.65 -34.73
C VAL A 216 8.90 3.54 -34.74
N ASN A 217 9.59 4.67 -34.54
CA ASN A 217 11.05 4.69 -34.50
C ASN A 217 11.62 4.63 -33.06
N GLY A 218 12.93 4.48 -32.95
CA GLY A 218 13.62 4.34 -31.66
C GLY A 218 13.51 5.56 -30.74
N SER A 219 13.40 6.80 -31.28
CA SER A 219 13.27 7.98 -30.42
C SER A 219 11.92 8.06 -29.74
N GLN A 220 10.86 7.53 -30.36
CA GLN A 220 9.53 7.43 -29.77
C GLN A 220 9.48 6.39 -28.66
N LEU A 221 10.05 5.20 -28.89
CA LEU A 221 10.14 4.15 -27.85
C LEU A 221 11.01 4.61 -26.68
N TYR A 222 12.11 5.29 -26.98
CA TYR A 222 12.99 5.87 -25.96
C TYR A 222 12.29 6.96 -25.15
N ALA A 223 11.50 7.83 -25.79
CA ALA A 223 10.70 8.84 -25.09
C ALA A 223 9.66 8.19 -24.16
N LEU A 224 9.00 7.11 -24.58
CA LEU A 224 8.10 6.34 -23.72
C LEU A 224 8.85 5.73 -22.52
N GLN A 225 9.99 5.09 -22.76
CA GLN A 225 10.81 4.48 -21.71
C GLN A 225 11.29 5.52 -20.69
N ASN A 226 11.71 6.70 -21.14
CA ASN A 226 12.09 7.78 -20.23
C ASN A 226 10.88 8.31 -19.46
N GLY A 227 9.73 8.49 -20.12
CA GLY A 227 8.49 8.87 -19.44
C GLY A 227 8.10 7.87 -18.34
N LEU A 228 8.31 6.57 -18.55
CA LEU A 228 8.09 5.54 -17.54
C LEU A 228 9.13 5.58 -16.42
N ARG A 229 10.42 5.77 -16.74
CA ARG A 229 11.48 5.92 -15.73
C ARG A 229 11.25 7.14 -14.84
N ASP A 230 10.89 8.27 -15.43
CA ASP A 230 10.68 9.53 -14.72
C ASP A 230 9.34 9.57 -13.96
N SER A 231 8.42 8.63 -14.23
CA SER A 231 7.14 8.55 -13.53
C SER A 231 7.24 8.00 -12.10
N GLY A 232 8.40 7.49 -11.69
CA GLY A 232 8.61 6.90 -10.36
C GLY A 232 8.01 5.51 -10.18
N VAL A 233 7.47 4.90 -11.24
CA VAL A 233 6.92 3.53 -11.20
C VAL A 233 7.99 2.44 -11.36
N TYR A 234 9.19 2.80 -11.83
CA TYR A 234 10.34 1.92 -11.96
C TYR A 234 11.58 2.53 -11.31
N ASP A 235 12.39 1.66 -10.73
CA ASP A 235 13.73 1.99 -10.27
C ASP A 235 14.65 2.14 -11.50
N PRO A 236 15.26 3.31 -11.73
CA PRO A 236 16.13 3.54 -12.88
C PRO A 236 17.44 2.73 -12.84
N ASP A 237 17.88 2.31 -11.66
CA ASP A 237 19.15 1.61 -11.43
C ASP A 237 18.96 0.08 -11.53
N THR A 238 17.88 -0.45 -10.95
CA THR A 238 17.63 -1.91 -10.91
C THR A 238 16.64 -2.40 -11.97
N GLY A 239 15.84 -1.51 -12.56
CA GLY A 239 14.77 -1.87 -13.50
C GLY A 239 13.57 -2.59 -12.85
N VAL A 240 13.53 -2.65 -11.53
CA VAL A 240 12.42 -3.26 -10.76
C VAL A 240 11.29 -2.25 -10.59
N SER A 241 10.04 -2.72 -10.53
CA SER A 241 8.87 -1.86 -10.26
C SER A 241 8.94 -1.27 -8.86
N LEU A 242 8.89 0.06 -8.74
CA LEU A 242 8.69 0.79 -7.49
C LEU A 242 7.22 1.06 -7.18
N ALA A 243 6.33 0.76 -8.13
CA ALA A 243 4.91 0.95 -7.95
C ALA A 243 4.36 -0.01 -6.88
N VAL A 244 3.58 0.55 -5.94
CA VAL A 244 2.72 -0.23 -5.06
C VAL A 244 1.58 -0.80 -5.91
N THR A 245 1.44 -2.12 -5.94
CA THR A 245 0.43 -2.82 -6.74
C THR A 245 -0.51 -3.63 -5.84
N TYR A 246 -1.66 -3.99 -6.39
CA TYR A 246 -2.55 -4.93 -5.73
C TYR A 246 -1.92 -6.32 -5.70
N SER A 247 -1.98 -7.00 -4.56
CA SER A 247 -1.43 -8.34 -4.39
C SER A 247 -2.36 -9.45 -4.90
N ASN A 248 -3.56 -9.10 -5.39
CA ASN A 248 -4.50 -10.05 -5.95
C ASN A 248 -5.27 -9.51 -7.17
N ALA A 249 -5.83 -10.42 -7.97
CA ALA A 249 -6.58 -10.08 -9.17
C ALA A 249 -7.86 -9.27 -8.90
N THR A 250 -8.46 -9.45 -7.71
CA THR A 250 -9.67 -8.73 -7.28
C THR A 250 -9.40 -7.32 -6.78
N LYS A 251 -8.13 -6.91 -6.67
CA LYS A 251 -7.70 -5.59 -6.19
C LYS A 251 -8.19 -5.27 -4.77
N SER A 252 -8.33 -6.28 -3.91
CA SER A 252 -8.83 -6.10 -2.54
C SER A 252 -7.72 -5.98 -1.50
N ILE A 253 -6.45 -6.20 -1.88
CA ILE A 253 -5.31 -6.15 -0.97
C ILE A 253 -4.14 -5.44 -1.68
N ILE A 254 -3.44 -4.60 -0.92
CA ILE A 254 -2.13 -4.04 -1.26
C ILE A 254 -1.11 -4.69 -0.32
N SER A 255 -0.04 -5.26 -0.87
CA SER A 255 1.11 -5.70 -0.07
C SER A 255 2.19 -4.62 -0.12
N LEU A 256 2.64 -4.16 1.04
CA LEU A 256 3.72 -3.18 1.16
C LEU A 256 5.00 -3.90 1.60
N GLY A 257 6.05 -3.83 0.77
CA GLY A 257 7.28 -4.59 0.97
C GLY A 257 7.10 -6.09 0.68
N ASP A 258 8.17 -6.86 0.96
CA ASP A 258 8.16 -8.32 0.86
C ASP A 258 7.61 -8.95 2.15
N LEU A 259 6.99 -10.13 2.03
CA LEU A 259 6.47 -10.88 3.18
C LEU A 259 7.59 -11.14 4.20
N GLY A 260 7.43 -10.60 5.41
CA GLY A 260 8.41 -10.72 6.50
C GLY A 260 9.31 -9.49 6.68
N MET A 261 9.29 -8.53 5.74
CA MET A 261 10.05 -7.27 5.82
C MET A 261 9.11 -6.07 5.66
N PRO A 262 8.31 -5.72 6.69
CA PRO A 262 7.35 -4.62 6.61
C PRO A 262 8.05 -3.28 6.38
N VAL A 263 7.39 -2.39 5.63
CA VAL A 263 7.87 -1.03 5.37
C VAL A 263 7.09 -0.02 6.20
N GLY A 264 7.77 1.06 6.61
CA GLY A 264 7.14 2.17 7.31
C GLY A 264 6.26 3.00 6.36
N VAL A 265 5.07 3.39 6.82
CA VAL A 265 4.20 4.34 6.13
C VAL A 265 4.24 5.65 6.90
N MET A 266 4.81 6.70 6.30
CA MET A 266 4.99 8.01 6.94
C MET A 266 4.07 9.07 6.34
N ASN A 267 3.82 10.14 7.11
CA ASN A 267 2.94 11.25 6.72
C ASN A 267 1.50 10.84 6.40
N VAL A 268 0.98 9.88 7.18
CA VAL A 268 -0.41 9.42 7.10
C VAL A 268 -1.28 10.39 7.88
N ALA A 269 -2.15 11.11 7.18
CA ALA A 269 -3.18 11.95 7.79
C ALA A 269 -4.14 11.09 8.63
N ALA A 270 -4.81 11.71 9.61
CA ALA A 270 -5.79 11.00 10.43
C ALA A 270 -6.94 10.46 9.57
N GLY A 271 -7.28 9.19 9.74
CA GLY A 271 -8.41 8.56 9.07
C GLY A 271 -9.74 9.11 9.58
N VAL A 272 -10.69 9.35 8.68
CA VAL A 272 -12.01 9.91 9.02
C VAL A 272 -13.11 8.89 8.77
N ALA A 273 -13.06 8.18 7.65
CA ALA A 273 -13.99 7.09 7.35
C ALA A 273 -13.54 5.78 8.00
N GLY A 274 -14.48 4.87 8.24
CA GLY A 274 -14.17 3.56 8.83
C GLY A 274 -13.28 2.66 7.96
N SER A 275 -13.06 3.02 6.70
CA SER A 275 -12.16 2.34 5.76
C SER A 275 -10.78 2.99 5.63
N ASP A 276 -10.55 4.11 6.33
CA ASP A 276 -9.27 4.80 6.27
C ASP A 276 -8.25 4.11 7.17
N ALA A 277 -6.97 4.28 6.83
CA ALA A 277 -5.89 3.87 7.72
C ALA A 277 -5.86 4.77 8.97
N VAL A 278 -5.64 4.15 10.12
CA VAL A 278 -5.44 4.85 11.40
C VAL A 278 -3.96 5.21 11.53
N ASN A 279 -3.67 6.45 11.93
CA ASN A 279 -2.30 6.87 12.23
C ASN A 279 -1.97 6.74 13.74
N VAL A 280 -0.69 6.90 14.09
CA VAL A 280 -0.22 6.72 15.48
C VAL A 280 -0.83 7.76 16.44
N ASP A 281 -1.08 8.98 15.99
CA ASP A 281 -1.71 10.02 16.82
C ASP A 281 -3.15 9.66 17.21
N GLN A 282 -3.92 9.06 16.30
CA GLN A 282 -5.26 8.57 16.60
C GLN A 282 -5.23 7.41 17.61
N LEU A 283 -4.26 6.50 17.50
CA LEU A 283 -4.09 5.42 18.48
C LEU A 283 -3.69 5.97 19.85
N ASN A 284 -2.72 6.88 19.90
CA ASN A 284 -2.31 7.52 21.14
C ASN A 284 -3.46 8.31 21.78
N GLY A 285 -4.25 9.04 20.99
CA GLY A 285 -5.44 9.74 21.51
C GLY A 285 -6.49 8.79 22.12
N ALA A 286 -6.66 7.58 21.55
CA ALA A 286 -7.53 6.56 22.12
C ALA A 286 -6.97 6.00 23.44
N ILE A 287 -5.65 5.76 23.52
CA ILE A 287 -4.96 5.30 24.73
C ILE A 287 -5.01 6.36 25.84
N ASP A 288 -4.77 7.62 25.49
CA ASP A 288 -4.82 8.75 26.42
C ASP A 288 -6.23 8.91 27.01
N SER A 289 -7.26 8.75 26.18
CA SER A 289 -8.66 8.78 26.64
C SER A 289 -8.92 7.68 27.69
N LEU A 290 -8.42 6.47 27.48
CA LEU A 290 -8.56 5.37 28.45
C LEU A 290 -7.82 5.65 29.78
N SER A 291 -6.61 6.22 29.71
CA SER A 291 -5.82 6.58 30.89
C SER A 291 -6.48 7.70 31.70
N ILE A 292 -7.03 8.71 31.02
CA ILE A 292 -7.75 9.83 31.64
C ILE A 292 -9.08 9.34 32.26
N ASP A 293 -9.81 8.47 31.56
CA ASP A 293 -11.14 8.01 31.98
C ASP A 293 -11.15 7.23 33.30
N LEU A 294 -10.06 6.54 33.63
CA LEU A 294 -9.93 5.83 34.91
C LEU A 294 -9.84 6.79 36.11
N SER A 295 -9.32 8.00 35.89
CA SER A 295 -9.23 9.04 36.93
C SER A 295 -10.43 10.00 36.94
N ALA A 296 -11.03 10.28 35.77
CA ALA A 296 -12.02 11.36 35.63
C ALA A 296 -13.45 10.91 35.26
N SER A 297 -13.66 9.77 34.59
CA SER A 297 -14.91 9.49 33.84
C SER A 297 -15.80 8.39 34.41
N LEU A 298 -15.27 7.50 35.26
CA LEU A 298 -16.08 6.46 35.91
C LEU A 298 -17.18 7.06 36.82
N LYS A 299 -18.44 6.62 36.69
CA LYS A 299 -19.59 7.19 37.43
C LYS A 299 -19.54 6.91 38.94
N TYR A 300 -19.11 5.72 39.34
CA TYR A 300 -19.20 5.24 40.72
C TYR A 300 -17.85 5.02 41.41
N VAL A 301 -16.76 4.84 40.65
CA VAL A 301 -15.42 4.65 41.20
C VAL A 301 -14.56 5.84 40.77
N LYS A 302 -14.19 6.71 41.70
CA LYS A 302 -13.28 7.83 41.45
C LYS A 302 -11.99 7.59 42.21
N VAL A 303 -10.86 7.70 41.52
CA VAL A 303 -9.53 7.59 42.14
C VAL A 303 -8.86 8.95 42.06
N ASN A 304 -8.71 9.61 43.21
CA ASN A 304 -7.95 10.84 43.36
C ASN A 304 -6.83 10.58 44.38
N SER A 305 -5.65 10.21 43.89
CA SER A 305 -4.51 9.86 44.72
C SER A 305 -3.21 10.30 44.06
N THR A 306 -2.31 10.86 44.87
CA THR A 306 -0.90 11.07 44.53
C THR A 306 0.02 10.20 45.40
N GLY A 307 -0.56 9.34 46.24
CA GLY A 307 0.18 8.46 47.15
C GLY A 307 0.69 7.20 46.45
N PRO A 308 1.49 6.37 47.16
CA PRO A 308 2.06 5.14 46.62
C PRO A 308 0.98 4.14 46.16
N ASP A 309 1.36 3.24 45.26
CA ASP A 309 0.48 2.20 44.72
C ASP A 309 -0.11 1.29 45.82
N ALA A 310 -1.32 0.79 45.58
CA ALA A 310 -1.92 -0.26 46.37
C ALA A 310 -1.28 -1.63 46.05
N GLY A 311 -1.05 -2.47 47.06
CA GLY A 311 -0.46 -3.80 46.92
C GLY A 311 -1.43 -4.91 47.35
N ALA A 312 -1.94 -5.67 46.38
CA ALA A 312 -2.70 -6.90 46.60
C ALA A 312 -1.78 -8.13 46.43
N ALA A 313 -0.89 -8.36 47.41
CA ALA A 313 0.12 -9.42 47.34
C ALA A 313 -0.43 -10.83 47.61
N GLY A 314 -1.58 -10.93 48.29
CA GLY A 314 -2.23 -12.22 48.55
C GLY A 314 -2.96 -12.79 47.32
N LEU A 315 -3.08 -14.12 47.25
CA LEU A 315 -3.87 -14.79 46.22
C LEU A 315 -5.32 -14.29 46.26
N ASN A 316 -5.86 -13.82 45.12
CA ASN A 316 -7.22 -13.27 45.01
C ASN A 316 -7.51 -12.11 45.99
N ALA A 317 -6.50 -11.34 46.36
CA ALA A 317 -6.66 -10.20 47.27
C ALA A 317 -7.14 -8.92 46.56
N VAL A 318 -7.72 -7.99 47.32
CA VAL A 318 -8.18 -6.68 46.86
C VAL A 318 -7.52 -5.58 47.69
N ALA A 319 -6.83 -4.63 47.05
CA ALA A 319 -6.25 -3.46 47.71
C ALA A 319 -6.73 -2.18 47.00
N ILE A 320 -7.33 -1.26 47.73
CA ILE A 320 -7.91 0.00 47.22
C ILE A 320 -7.48 1.16 48.10
N GLY A 321 -6.74 2.13 47.55
CA GLY A 321 -6.26 3.31 48.26
C GLY A 321 -4.73 3.39 48.34
N PRO A 322 -4.15 4.58 48.54
CA PRO A 322 -2.71 4.75 48.53
C PRO A 322 -2.05 3.93 49.63
N ALA A 323 -1.00 3.17 49.29
CA ALA A 323 -0.29 2.27 50.18
C ALA A 323 -1.16 1.19 50.88
N ALA A 324 -2.38 0.93 50.42
CA ALA A 324 -3.20 -0.18 50.93
C ALA A 324 -2.48 -1.51 50.67
N SER A 325 -2.45 -2.42 51.65
CA SER A 325 -1.70 -3.69 51.57
C SER A 325 -2.57 -4.87 51.98
N ALA A 326 -3.05 -5.65 51.00
CA ALA A 326 -3.73 -6.91 51.22
C ALA A 326 -2.77 -8.07 50.96
N ARG A 327 -2.18 -8.63 52.03
CA ARG A 327 -1.09 -9.61 51.98
C ARG A 327 -1.55 -11.06 52.10
N GLY A 328 -2.63 -11.29 52.82
CA GLY A 328 -3.17 -12.64 53.01
C GLY A 328 -3.98 -13.13 51.80
N PRO A 329 -4.10 -14.45 51.57
CA PRO A 329 -5.04 -15.00 50.57
C PRO A 329 -6.46 -14.50 50.83
N TYR A 330 -7.17 -14.07 49.78
CA TYR A 330 -8.54 -13.53 49.85
C TYR A 330 -8.69 -12.30 50.76
N ALA A 331 -7.60 -11.61 51.09
CA ALA A 331 -7.63 -10.44 51.94
C ALA A 331 -8.17 -9.20 51.21
N VAL A 332 -8.80 -8.30 51.94
CA VAL A 332 -9.35 -7.04 51.42
C VAL A 332 -8.83 -5.86 52.24
N ALA A 333 -8.13 -4.93 51.61
CA ALA A 333 -7.66 -3.69 52.22
C ALA A 333 -8.22 -2.47 51.47
N ILE A 334 -9.06 -1.67 52.12
CA ILE A 334 -9.73 -0.52 51.51
C ILE A 334 -9.49 0.71 52.39
N GLY A 335 -8.73 1.69 51.89
CA GLY A 335 -8.36 2.92 52.59
C GLY A 335 -6.86 3.22 52.48
N SER A 336 -6.49 4.47 52.72
CA SER A 336 -5.07 4.87 52.74
C SER A 336 -4.32 4.10 53.83
N ALA A 337 -3.24 3.41 53.47
CA ALA A 337 -2.45 2.57 54.38
C ALA A 337 -3.26 1.51 55.15
N ALA A 338 -4.41 1.07 54.62
CA ALA A 338 -5.15 -0.07 55.18
C ALA A 338 -4.34 -1.36 55.00
N ILE A 339 -4.26 -2.21 56.02
CA ILE A 339 -3.42 -3.42 56.01
C ILE A 339 -4.25 -4.64 56.41
N ALA A 340 -4.35 -5.62 55.51
CA ALA A 340 -4.97 -6.92 55.76
C ALA A 340 -3.89 -8.02 55.63
N LEU A 341 -3.42 -8.57 56.76
CA LEU A 341 -2.20 -9.38 56.82
C LEU A 341 -2.41 -10.87 56.51
N TRP A 342 -3.58 -11.42 56.84
CA TRP A 342 -3.80 -12.86 56.88
C TRP A 342 -4.97 -13.32 56.00
N SER A 343 -5.11 -14.64 55.86
CA SER A 343 -6.18 -15.24 55.06
C SER A 343 -7.54 -14.69 55.46
N THR A 344 -8.37 -14.35 54.46
CA THR A 344 -9.73 -13.82 54.60
C THR A 344 -9.87 -12.57 55.49
N SER A 345 -8.76 -11.90 55.82
CA SER A 345 -8.79 -10.68 56.63
C SER A 345 -9.27 -9.46 55.84
N VAL A 346 -10.01 -8.57 56.50
CA VAL A 346 -10.63 -7.39 55.88
C VAL A 346 -10.28 -6.14 56.68
N ALA A 347 -9.63 -5.16 56.08
CA ALA A 347 -9.32 -3.87 56.67
C ALA A 347 -10.00 -2.76 55.87
N ILE A 348 -10.92 -2.01 56.49
CA ILE A 348 -11.68 -0.92 55.85
C ILE A 348 -11.52 0.36 56.65
N GLY A 349 -10.87 1.36 56.07
CA GLY A 349 -10.58 2.66 56.67
C GLY A 349 -9.09 3.01 56.59
N THR A 350 -8.78 4.31 56.65
CA THR A 350 -7.39 4.79 56.69
C THR A 350 -6.66 4.22 57.92
N ASP A 351 -5.47 3.68 57.73
CA ASP A 351 -4.66 3.04 58.77
C ASP A 351 -5.36 1.89 59.53
N SER A 352 -6.45 1.34 58.97
CA SER A 352 -7.10 0.15 59.52
C SER A 352 -6.21 -1.07 59.35
N ARG A 353 -6.19 -1.97 60.35
CA ARG A 353 -5.27 -3.10 60.37
C ARG A 353 -5.93 -4.38 60.85
N ALA A 354 -6.16 -5.31 59.93
CA ALA A 354 -6.59 -6.68 60.23
C ALA A 354 -5.37 -7.59 60.33
N SER A 355 -4.95 -7.88 61.57
CA SER A 355 -3.74 -8.66 61.90
C SER A 355 -4.05 -10.06 62.45
N GLY A 356 -5.31 -10.47 62.49
CA GLY A 356 -5.73 -11.85 62.77
C GLY A 356 -6.20 -12.57 61.49
N PRO A 357 -6.11 -13.91 61.43
CA PRO A 357 -6.76 -14.68 60.36
C PRO A 357 -8.28 -14.54 60.47
N ASN A 358 -8.96 -14.40 59.32
CA ASN A 358 -10.41 -14.20 59.26
C ASN A 358 -10.92 -13.00 60.09
N SER A 359 -10.08 -12.01 60.37
CA SER A 359 -10.46 -10.83 61.16
C SER A 359 -10.88 -9.65 60.29
N VAL A 360 -11.74 -8.78 60.83
CA VAL A 360 -12.28 -7.60 60.16
C VAL A 360 -12.00 -6.36 61.00
N ALA A 361 -11.22 -5.41 60.49
CA ALA A 361 -11.00 -4.11 61.10
C ALA A 361 -11.81 -3.04 60.33
N ILE A 362 -12.80 -2.44 60.98
CA ILE A 362 -13.70 -1.43 60.38
C ILE A 362 -13.49 -0.08 61.06
N GLY A 363 -13.15 0.93 60.27
CA GLY A 363 -12.94 2.30 60.70
C GLY A 363 -11.48 2.73 60.70
N VAL A 364 -11.27 4.04 60.72
CA VAL A 364 -9.93 4.65 60.72
C VAL A 364 -9.15 4.22 61.97
N ASN A 365 -7.89 3.78 61.82
CA ASN A 365 -7.03 3.28 62.91
C ASN A 365 -7.58 2.05 63.67
N SER A 366 -8.60 1.36 63.15
CA SER A 366 -9.12 0.15 63.81
C SER A 366 -8.11 -0.99 63.74
N LEU A 367 -7.99 -1.76 64.82
CA LEU A 367 -7.08 -2.90 64.92
C LEU A 367 -7.88 -4.15 65.27
N ALA A 368 -7.82 -5.16 64.40
CA ALA A 368 -8.37 -6.51 64.65
C ALA A 368 -7.22 -7.51 64.67
N ASP A 369 -6.64 -7.75 65.84
CA ASP A 369 -5.46 -8.61 66.05
C ASP A 369 -5.80 -10.07 66.39
N GLY A 370 -7.00 -10.34 66.91
CA GLY A 370 -7.50 -11.70 67.16
C GLY A 370 -8.05 -12.40 65.91
N ALA A 371 -7.91 -13.73 65.85
CA ALA A 371 -8.56 -14.57 64.84
C ALA A 371 -10.10 -14.51 64.99
N ASP A 372 -10.83 -14.55 63.86
CA ASP A 372 -12.30 -14.58 63.85
C ASP A 372 -12.96 -13.40 64.60
N THR A 373 -12.31 -12.24 64.60
CA THR A 373 -12.81 -11.04 65.30
C THR A 373 -13.26 -9.94 64.34
N VAL A 374 -14.27 -9.18 64.73
CA VAL A 374 -14.62 -7.91 64.10
C VAL A 374 -14.30 -6.78 65.08
N SER A 375 -13.33 -5.94 64.75
CA SER A 375 -12.98 -4.76 65.54
C SER A 375 -13.49 -3.49 64.86
N VAL A 376 -14.17 -2.65 65.62
CA VAL A 376 -14.65 -1.32 65.19
C VAL A 376 -13.80 -0.18 65.75
N GLY A 377 -12.65 -0.48 66.36
CA GLY A 377 -11.79 0.52 67.01
C GLY A 377 -10.42 -0.02 67.38
N ASN A 378 -9.75 0.69 68.28
CA ASN A 378 -8.49 0.27 68.90
C ASN A 378 -8.53 0.65 70.38
N ILE A 379 -7.63 0.11 71.19
CA ILE A 379 -7.56 0.40 72.63
C ILE A 379 -7.39 1.91 72.85
N GLY A 380 -8.28 2.50 73.65
CA GLY A 380 -8.33 3.95 73.90
C GLY A 380 -9.00 4.78 72.80
N HIS A 381 -9.41 4.13 71.70
CA HIS A 381 -10.13 4.70 70.57
C HIS A 381 -11.30 3.79 70.15
N GLU A 382 -12.08 3.34 71.13
CA GLU A 382 -13.25 2.51 70.93
C GLU A 382 -14.40 3.31 70.30
N ARG A 383 -15.22 2.64 69.49
CA ARG A 383 -16.41 3.23 68.89
C ARG A 383 -17.67 2.64 69.49
N LYS A 384 -18.68 3.48 69.68
CA LYS A 384 -20.02 3.01 69.98
C LYS A 384 -20.61 2.34 68.75
N ILE A 385 -21.27 1.22 68.94
CA ILE A 385 -22.19 0.64 67.96
C ILE A 385 -23.58 1.15 68.36
N VAL A 386 -24.21 1.94 67.50
CA VAL A 386 -25.49 2.63 67.79
C VAL A 386 -26.55 2.16 66.80
N ASN A 387 -27.83 2.37 67.15
CA ASN A 387 -28.98 1.88 66.38
C ASN A 387 -28.99 0.35 66.24
N VAL A 388 -28.56 -0.35 67.30
CA VAL A 388 -28.67 -1.80 67.41
C VAL A 388 -30.08 -2.13 67.86
N ASP A 389 -30.83 -2.84 67.02
CA ASP A 389 -32.17 -3.32 67.35
C ASP A 389 -32.13 -4.34 68.52
N ASP A 390 -33.29 -4.69 69.06
CA ASP A 390 -33.38 -5.71 70.10
C ASP A 390 -32.92 -7.08 69.54
N GLY A 391 -31.93 -7.70 70.18
CA GLY A 391 -31.48 -9.05 69.83
C GLY A 391 -32.43 -10.12 70.38
N ASP A 392 -32.52 -11.28 69.74
CA ASP A 392 -33.37 -12.34 70.27
C ASP A 392 -32.84 -12.88 71.61
N ILE A 393 -33.71 -12.97 72.63
CA ILE A 393 -33.35 -13.51 73.95
C ILE A 393 -33.85 -14.96 74.07
N THR A 394 -33.13 -15.89 73.43
CA THR A 394 -33.43 -17.32 73.44
C THR A 394 -32.16 -18.17 73.65
N ALA A 395 -32.31 -19.45 73.99
CA ALA A 395 -31.22 -20.33 74.43
C ALA A 395 -30.13 -20.64 73.36
N GLY A 396 -30.28 -20.19 72.12
CA GLY A 396 -29.31 -20.36 71.05
C GLY A 396 -28.99 -19.07 70.28
N SER A 397 -29.41 -17.91 70.79
CA SER A 397 -29.19 -16.64 70.10
C SER A 397 -27.71 -16.24 70.06
N THR A 398 -27.30 -15.67 68.93
CA THR A 398 -25.96 -15.09 68.72
C THR A 398 -26.03 -13.58 68.47
N ASP A 399 -27.16 -12.96 68.77
CA ASP A 399 -27.39 -11.55 68.52
C ASP A 399 -26.69 -10.68 69.56
N ALA A 400 -26.37 -9.45 69.18
CA ALA A 400 -25.92 -8.44 70.11
C ALA A 400 -27.10 -7.96 70.97
N ILE A 401 -26.89 -7.89 72.29
CA ILE A 401 -27.87 -7.32 73.23
C ILE A 401 -27.65 -5.80 73.31
N ASN A 402 -28.72 -5.03 73.13
CA ASN A 402 -28.64 -3.58 73.23
C ASN A 402 -28.86 -3.06 74.67
N GLY A 403 -28.66 -1.76 74.86
CA GLY A 403 -28.79 -1.13 76.18
C GLY A 403 -30.23 -1.14 76.75
N GLY A 404 -31.26 -1.12 75.91
CA GLY A 404 -32.66 -1.18 76.34
C GLY A 404 -33.02 -2.54 76.94
N GLN A 405 -32.60 -3.62 76.30
CA GLN A 405 -32.80 -4.98 76.78
C GLN A 405 -32.07 -5.23 78.11
N LEU A 406 -30.81 -4.78 78.23
CA LEU A 406 -30.07 -4.88 79.49
C LEU A 406 -30.72 -4.05 80.60
N PHE A 407 -31.22 -2.86 80.27
CA PHE A 407 -31.94 -2.00 81.21
C PHE A 407 -33.21 -2.67 81.74
N LEU A 408 -34.02 -3.26 80.86
CA LEU A 408 -35.23 -4.00 81.23
C LEU A 408 -34.91 -5.24 82.08
N ALA A 409 -33.91 -6.03 81.69
CA ALA A 409 -33.48 -7.20 82.45
C ALA A 409 -32.98 -6.84 83.85
N LEU A 410 -32.20 -5.76 83.97
CA LEU A 410 -31.74 -5.25 85.26
C LEU A 410 -32.90 -4.71 86.11
N GLY A 411 -33.88 -4.06 85.49
CA GLY A 411 -35.12 -3.64 86.15
C GLY A 411 -35.89 -4.83 86.73
N ALA A 412 -36.14 -5.87 85.94
CA ALA A 412 -36.81 -7.09 86.38
C ALA A 412 -36.04 -7.83 87.50
N LEU A 413 -34.71 -7.82 87.44
CA LEU A 413 -33.87 -8.37 88.50
C LEU A 413 -34.00 -7.57 89.81
N GLN A 414 -34.02 -6.23 89.72
CA GLN A 414 -34.21 -5.38 90.90
C GLN A 414 -35.55 -5.64 91.58
N GLU A 415 -36.63 -5.82 90.80
CA GLU A 415 -37.95 -6.19 91.33
C GLU A 415 -37.92 -7.57 92.02
N THR A 416 -37.25 -8.55 91.42
CA THR A 416 -37.10 -9.89 92.01
C THR A 416 -36.32 -9.86 93.33
N VAL A 417 -35.23 -9.08 93.40
CA VAL A 417 -34.44 -8.90 94.63
C VAL A 417 -35.23 -8.18 95.70
N ALA A 418 -36.03 -7.17 95.33
CA ALA A 418 -36.92 -6.49 96.25
C ALA A 418 -37.96 -7.45 96.84
N ALA A 419 -38.58 -8.29 96.00
CA ALA A 419 -39.52 -9.32 96.44
C ALA A 419 -38.86 -10.34 97.38
N MET A 420 -37.65 -10.80 97.08
CA MET A 420 -36.90 -11.73 97.94
C MET A 420 -36.55 -11.10 99.30
N ARG A 421 -36.18 -9.82 99.34
CA ARG A 421 -35.95 -9.10 100.61
C ARG A 421 -37.22 -9.02 101.46
N ALA A 422 -38.36 -8.73 100.84
CA ALA A 422 -39.64 -8.69 101.53
C ALA A 422 -40.03 -10.08 102.08
N GLN A 423 -39.84 -11.16 101.30
CA GLN A 423 -40.07 -12.52 101.76
C GLN A 423 -39.14 -12.92 102.92
N MET A 424 -37.85 -12.55 102.88
CA MET A 424 -36.93 -12.80 103.99
C MET A 424 -37.36 -12.07 105.27
N GLN A 425 -37.80 -10.82 105.17
CA GLN A 425 -38.32 -10.06 106.31
C GLN A 425 -39.57 -10.75 106.90
N SER A 426 -40.47 -11.23 106.04
CA SER A 426 -41.64 -11.99 106.47
C SER A 426 -41.25 -13.31 107.15
N LEU A 427 -40.26 -14.04 106.62
CA LEU A 427 -39.78 -15.28 107.22
C LEU A 427 -39.11 -15.03 108.57
N GLN A 428 -38.30 -13.97 108.69
CA GLN A 428 -37.72 -13.53 109.96
C GLN A 428 -38.81 -13.20 110.99
N GLY A 429 -39.87 -12.49 110.57
CA GLY A 429 -41.03 -12.23 111.42
C GLY A 429 -41.75 -13.51 111.86
N ALA A 430 -41.94 -14.47 110.96
CA ALA A 430 -42.57 -15.75 111.27
C ALA A 430 -41.71 -16.65 112.20
N ILE A 431 -40.39 -16.62 112.04
CA ILE A 431 -39.45 -17.30 112.95
C ILE A 431 -39.54 -16.67 114.34
N ALA A 432 -39.55 -15.34 114.43
CA ALA A 432 -39.73 -14.63 115.70
C ALA A 432 -41.07 -14.97 116.37
N ALA A 433 -42.15 -15.12 115.59
CA ALA A 433 -43.47 -15.56 116.06
C ALA A 433 -43.46 -17.03 116.55
N MET A 434 -42.81 -17.95 115.83
CA MET A 434 -42.67 -19.35 116.29
C MET A 434 -41.80 -19.48 117.56
N GLN A 435 -40.77 -18.64 117.70
CA GLN A 435 -39.95 -18.59 118.91
C GLN A 435 -40.73 -18.04 120.12
N THR A 436 -41.77 -17.23 119.90
CA THR A 436 -42.64 -16.69 120.96
C THR A 436 -43.84 -17.59 121.27
N GLU A 437 -44.32 -18.40 120.31
CA GLU A 437 -45.41 -19.37 120.46
C GLU A 437 -44.97 -20.78 120.92
N MET A 438 -43.67 -21.04 121.16
CA MET A 438 -43.24 -22.24 121.89
C MET A 438 -43.79 -22.17 123.32
N PRO A 439 -44.75 -23.02 123.73
CA PRO A 439 -45.54 -22.75 124.92
C PRO A 439 -44.71 -22.90 126.19
N LEU A 440 -44.49 -21.77 126.86
CA LEU A 440 -44.34 -21.66 128.31
C LEU A 440 -45.64 -22.09 129.03
N SER A 441 -46.11 -23.31 128.79
CA SER A 441 -47.19 -23.93 129.55
C SER A 441 -46.64 -25.14 130.29
N GLN A 442 -45.95 -24.85 131.41
CA GLN A 442 -46.07 -25.57 132.69
C GLN A 442 -45.07 -24.97 133.71
N ARG A 443 -45.42 -23.83 134.32
CA ARG A 443 -45.13 -23.58 135.75
C ARG A 443 -46.27 -22.77 136.38
N HIS A 444 -47.07 -23.47 137.17
CA HIS A 444 -47.99 -22.91 138.16
C HIS A 444 -47.19 -22.40 139.37
N PRO A 445 -47.62 -21.33 140.08
CA PRO A 445 -46.83 -20.73 141.15
C PRO A 445 -47.13 -21.37 142.52
N GLY A 446 -46.09 -21.65 143.30
CA GLY A 446 -46.25 -21.98 144.72
C GLY A 446 -45.00 -22.53 145.40
N GLN A 447 -44.42 -21.69 146.26
CA GLN A 447 -43.49 -22.00 147.37
C GLN A 447 -42.03 -22.30 146.98
N ARG A 448 -41.00 -21.87 147.69
CA ARG A 448 -40.77 -21.01 148.88
C ARG A 448 -39.23 -20.94 148.98
N ASP A 449 -38.69 -19.85 149.53
CA ASP A 449 -37.51 -19.80 150.42
C ASP A 449 -36.17 -20.37 149.86
N GLU A 450 -34.99 -19.77 149.91
CA GLU A 450 -34.44 -18.70 150.73
C GLU A 450 -33.01 -18.42 150.21
N HIS A 451 -32.65 -17.12 150.18
CA HIS A 451 -31.38 -16.56 150.62
C HIS A 451 -30.08 -16.57 149.76
N PRO A 452 -29.20 -15.55 149.98
CA PRO A 452 -28.51 -14.82 148.93
C PRO A 452 -26.97 -14.74 149.14
N VAL A 453 -26.34 -13.88 148.33
CA VAL A 453 -25.04 -13.20 148.54
C VAL A 453 -23.78 -13.92 148.02
N ALA A 454 -23.36 -13.49 146.82
CA ALA A 454 -22.14 -12.72 146.46
C ALA A 454 -20.83 -12.97 147.25
N PRO A 455 -19.63 -12.71 146.69
CA PRO A 455 -19.26 -11.49 145.96
C PRO A 455 -19.08 -11.63 144.44
#